data_AF-A0A165IG88-F1
#
_entry.id   AF-A0A165IG88-F1
#
_cell.length_a   1.000
_cell.length_b   1.000
_cell.length_c   1.000
_cell.angle_alpha   90.00
_cell.angle_beta   90.00
_cell.angle_gamma   90.00
#
_symmetry.space_group_name_H-M   'P 1'
#
loop_
_entity.id
_entity.type
_entity.pdbx_description
1 polymer ?
#
loop_
_entity_poly.entity_id
_entity_poly.type
_entity_poly.pdbx_seq_one_letter_code
_entity_poly.pdbx_strand_id
1 'polypeptide(L)'
;MVATEDNIELCTLRDELAAVAATITSVQRRFVAAIARSEQRMKELEGQVNRLQAEKAAASRKIRNLHVENAQLREELESKKEGVAKAVPTRVATPRKLYRAKKAVQDPDEHKVRRELRCVTAGLTGTSKSAFSSSAPTQTAKKSQDAEDTDSSDDDEFAEASASFPDDIQPESQSAMKPRKSAPNTSETVPHVTSRRVSEDPKSKQAQVIVEARTSRRGAPAHSEQSKSKAKPQKTKELQINFSYLEYSRPPATAAITAGPYTYRMLQERLGLDDDTMIGIENLEWMRDPCMRIHIHDDMMFVLQPLVYEGPSSYLISWSEEIVNQNMKEYIVQGDRRPVDSVFHMFANPCATDAWFYLGAHKLTVRELRSVWHKTLRGQVGSPSSSCADLVKCDPTQDKHKLAAELEKRWRYSPLDRRDIAGRVEQGELEQFCIELDSTGQLAKSIDFVKTLGGEYRLKDGDGKAAA
;
A
#
# COMPACT_ATOMS: atom_id res chain seq x y z
N MET A 1 10.24 -79.62 -35.49
CA MET A 1 9.71 -78.29 -35.87
C MET A 1 9.41 -77.38 -34.67
N VAL A 2 9.74 -77.75 -33.43
CA VAL A 2 9.46 -76.91 -32.24
C VAL A 2 10.55 -75.87 -31.96
N ALA A 3 11.78 -76.05 -32.46
CA ALA A 3 12.92 -75.18 -32.17
C ALA A 3 12.90 -73.79 -32.85
N THR A 4 11.87 -73.46 -33.64
CA THR A 4 11.79 -72.17 -34.36
C THR A 4 11.00 -71.11 -33.62
N GLU A 5 10.05 -71.48 -32.75
CA GLU A 5 9.24 -70.52 -31.99
C GLU A 5 10.06 -69.87 -30.86
N ASP A 6 10.80 -70.68 -30.10
CA ASP A 6 11.70 -70.19 -29.03
C ASP A 6 12.74 -69.19 -29.55
N ASN A 7 13.22 -69.35 -30.79
CA ASN A 7 14.18 -68.44 -31.40
C ASN A 7 13.56 -67.09 -31.78
N ILE A 8 12.27 -67.04 -32.12
CA ILE A 8 11.57 -65.79 -32.44
C ILE A 8 11.35 -64.99 -31.15
N GLU A 9 10.90 -65.65 -30.07
CA GLU A 9 10.69 -65.00 -28.77
C GLU A 9 11.99 -64.44 -28.17
N LEU A 10 13.11 -65.15 -28.32
CA LEU A 10 14.42 -64.65 -27.90
C LEU A 10 14.86 -63.42 -28.70
N CYS A 11 14.53 -63.35 -30.00
CA CYS A 11 14.83 -62.17 -30.82
C CYS A 11 13.98 -60.96 -30.39
N THR A 12 12.68 -61.15 -30.15
CA THR A 12 11.80 -60.06 -29.71
C THR A 12 12.22 -59.51 -28.34
N LEU A 13 12.55 -60.40 -27.38
CA LEU A 13 13.02 -59.97 -26.05
C LEU A 13 14.34 -59.21 -26.13
N ARG A 14 15.25 -59.62 -27.02
CA ARG A 14 16.52 -58.92 -27.25
C ARG A 14 16.30 -57.52 -27.82
N ASP A 15 15.39 -57.36 -28.78
CA ASP A 15 15.09 -56.09 -29.40
C ASP A 15 14.38 -55.14 -28.43
N GLU A 16 13.45 -55.65 -27.62
CA GLU A 16 12.80 -54.88 -26.55
C GLU A 16 13.81 -54.43 -25.49
N LEU A 17 14.73 -55.32 -25.07
CA LEU A 17 15.80 -54.98 -24.13
C LEU A 17 16.73 -53.90 -24.71
N ALA A 18 17.07 -53.99 -26.00
CA ALA A 18 17.88 -52.99 -26.68
C ALA A 18 17.15 -51.64 -26.76
N ALA A 19 15.84 -51.64 -27.01
CA ALA A 19 15.01 -50.44 -27.00
C ALA A 19 14.94 -49.80 -25.61
N VAL A 20 14.77 -50.59 -24.55
CA VAL A 20 14.78 -50.11 -23.16
C VAL A 20 16.17 -49.54 -22.79
N ALA A 21 17.25 -50.20 -23.17
CA ALA A 21 18.60 -49.67 -22.95
C ALA A 21 18.83 -48.32 -23.67
N ALA A 22 18.29 -48.17 -24.88
CA ALA A 22 18.34 -46.92 -25.64
C ALA A 22 17.52 -45.79 -24.96
N THR A 23 16.33 -46.09 -24.43
CA THR A 23 15.52 -45.10 -23.70
C THR A 23 16.20 -44.67 -22.40
N ILE A 24 16.76 -45.61 -21.62
CA ILE A 24 17.53 -45.30 -20.42
C ILE A 24 18.71 -44.39 -20.74
N THR A 25 19.48 -44.70 -21.79
CA THR A 25 20.62 -43.88 -22.22
C THR A 25 20.21 -42.48 -22.68
N SER A 26 19.03 -42.36 -23.32
CA SER A 26 18.45 -41.07 -23.72
C SER A 26 18.04 -40.23 -22.51
N VAL A 27 17.39 -40.85 -21.53
CA VAL A 27 16.98 -40.22 -20.27
C VAL A 27 18.21 -39.76 -19.47
N GLN A 28 19.23 -40.61 -19.33
CA GLN A 28 20.49 -40.25 -18.67
C GLN A 28 21.17 -39.05 -19.34
N ARG A 29 21.23 -39.01 -20.68
CA ARG A 29 21.77 -37.84 -21.41
C ARG A 29 20.97 -36.57 -21.13
N ARG A 30 19.64 -36.65 -21.07
CA ARG A 30 18.79 -35.50 -20.73
C ARG A 30 19.05 -35.00 -19.31
N PHE A 31 19.23 -35.90 -18.34
CA PHE A 31 19.58 -35.53 -16.97
C PHE A 31 20.95 -34.85 -16.88
N VAL A 32 21.98 -35.42 -17.52
CA VAL A 32 23.33 -34.79 -17.54
C VAL A 32 23.28 -33.40 -18.17
N ALA A 33 22.55 -33.24 -19.28
CA ALA A 33 22.39 -31.94 -19.91
C ALA A 33 21.59 -30.95 -19.04
N ALA A 34 20.60 -31.42 -18.29
CA ALA A 34 19.83 -30.58 -17.35
C ALA A 34 20.70 -30.14 -16.16
N ILE A 35 21.53 -31.02 -15.61
CA ILE A 35 22.49 -30.69 -14.54
C ILE A 35 23.47 -29.62 -15.03
N ALA A 36 24.06 -29.80 -16.21
CA ALA A 36 24.99 -28.81 -16.77
C ALA A 36 24.35 -27.42 -16.98
N ARG A 37 23.09 -27.37 -17.46
CA ARG A 37 22.34 -26.09 -17.58
C ARG A 37 22.06 -25.46 -16.22
N SER A 38 21.73 -26.28 -15.21
CA SER A 38 21.49 -25.81 -13.85
C SER A 38 22.76 -25.21 -13.23
N GLU A 39 23.90 -25.89 -13.37
CA GLU A 39 25.20 -25.41 -12.91
C GLU A 39 25.61 -24.10 -13.60
N GLN A 40 25.36 -23.98 -14.91
CA GLN A 40 25.61 -22.73 -15.63
C GLN A 40 24.75 -21.58 -15.10
N ARG A 41 23.44 -21.80 -14.92
CA ARG A 41 22.52 -20.80 -14.36
C ARG A 41 22.93 -20.40 -12.93
N MET A 42 23.39 -21.35 -12.13
CA MET A 42 23.89 -21.09 -10.78
C MET A 42 25.12 -20.18 -10.80
N LYS A 43 26.08 -20.42 -11.70
CA LYS A 43 27.25 -19.54 -11.88
C LYS A 43 26.88 -18.13 -12.35
N GLU A 44 25.91 -18.03 -13.26
CA GLU A 44 25.40 -16.74 -13.74
C GLU A 44 24.73 -15.95 -12.60
N LEU A 45 23.90 -16.61 -11.80
CA LEU A 45 23.25 -16.01 -10.62
C LEU A 45 24.28 -15.62 -9.56
N GLU A 46 25.28 -16.45 -9.28
CA GLU A 46 26.37 -16.11 -8.36
C GLU A 46 27.14 -14.86 -8.85
N GLY A 47 27.40 -14.76 -10.16
CA GLY A 47 27.96 -13.57 -10.78
C GLY A 47 27.09 -12.32 -10.59
N GLN A 48 25.77 -12.45 -10.75
CA GLN A 48 24.83 -11.34 -10.51
C GLN A 48 24.79 -10.92 -9.04
N VAL A 49 24.78 -11.88 -8.11
CA VAL A 49 24.82 -11.61 -6.66
C VAL A 49 26.09 -10.83 -6.31
N ASN A 50 27.25 -11.28 -6.79
CA ASN A 50 28.52 -10.60 -6.55
C ASN A 50 28.54 -9.18 -7.13
N ARG A 51 27.98 -8.98 -8.33
CA ARG A 51 27.84 -7.66 -8.95
C ARG A 51 26.94 -6.74 -8.12
N LEU A 52 25.76 -7.20 -7.71
CA LEU A 52 24.83 -6.42 -6.89
C LEU A 52 25.41 -6.09 -5.51
N GLN A 53 26.17 -7.01 -4.90
CA GLN A 53 26.89 -6.74 -3.65
C GLN A 53 27.95 -5.64 -3.84
N ALA A 54 28.70 -5.66 -4.95
CA ALA A 54 29.67 -4.62 -5.27
C ALA A 54 28.99 -3.25 -5.51
N GLU A 55 27.86 -3.23 -6.22
CA GLU A 55 27.05 -2.02 -6.46
C GLU A 55 26.49 -1.46 -5.14
N LYS A 56 25.94 -2.32 -4.26
CA LYS A 56 25.48 -1.95 -2.92
C LYS A 56 26.63 -1.34 -2.09
N ALA A 57 27.81 -1.97 -2.09
CA ALA A 57 28.97 -1.45 -1.37
C ALA A 57 29.46 -0.10 -1.93
N ALA A 58 29.41 0.10 -3.25
CA ALA A 58 29.71 1.38 -3.87
C ALA A 58 28.70 2.47 -3.48
N ALA A 59 27.40 2.16 -3.52
CA ALA A 59 26.34 3.08 -3.11
C ALA A 59 26.45 3.45 -1.62
N SER A 60 26.70 2.49 -0.74
CA SER A 60 26.90 2.76 0.70
C SER A 60 28.09 3.68 0.96
N ARG A 61 29.21 3.51 0.23
CA ARG A 61 30.36 4.44 0.32
C ARG A 61 29.98 5.85 -0.14
N LYS A 62 29.25 5.96 -1.25
CA LYS A 62 28.76 7.26 -1.75
C LYS A 62 27.85 7.96 -0.73
N ILE A 63 26.94 7.23 -0.11
CA ILE A 63 26.04 7.77 0.93
C ILE A 63 26.86 8.28 2.12
N ARG A 64 27.86 7.52 2.61
CA ARG A 64 28.72 7.99 3.71
C ARG A 64 29.48 9.26 3.35
N ASN A 65 30.04 9.33 2.14
CA ASN A 65 30.74 10.53 1.68
C ASN A 65 29.81 11.75 1.63
N LEU A 66 28.59 11.59 1.13
CA LEU A 66 27.58 12.66 1.12
C LEU A 66 27.14 13.09 2.53
N HIS A 67 27.13 12.19 3.51
CA HIS A 67 26.86 12.56 4.91
C HIS A 67 27.99 13.41 5.49
N VAL A 68 29.25 13.05 5.22
CA VAL A 68 30.42 13.83 5.65
C VAL A 68 30.41 15.21 4.99
N GLU A 69 30.15 15.29 3.69
CA GLU A 69 30.06 16.56 2.96
C GLU A 69 28.91 17.43 3.49
N ASN A 70 27.72 16.85 3.73
CA ASN A 70 26.60 17.60 4.32
C ASN A 70 26.92 18.09 5.74
N ALA A 71 27.66 17.31 6.54
CA ALA A 71 28.09 17.74 7.87
C ALA A 71 29.04 18.94 7.77
N GLN A 72 30.02 18.90 6.87
CA GLN A 72 30.94 20.01 6.61
C GLN A 72 30.22 21.28 6.13
N LEU A 73 29.29 21.15 5.19
CA LEU A 73 28.50 22.28 4.70
C LEU A 73 27.62 22.90 5.79
N ARG A 74 27.10 22.09 6.72
CA ARG A 74 26.34 22.59 7.88
C ARG A 74 27.23 23.36 8.84
N GLU A 75 28.43 22.86 9.13
CA GLU A 75 29.41 23.56 9.97
C GLU A 75 29.83 24.90 9.35
N GLU A 76 30.08 24.94 8.04
CA GLU A 76 30.36 26.19 7.31
C GLU A 76 29.18 27.17 7.37
N LEU A 77 27.94 26.68 7.25
CA LEU A 77 26.75 27.52 7.33
C LEU A 77 26.59 28.12 8.73
N GLU A 78 26.82 27.35 9.79
CA GLU A 78 26.76 27.87 11.16
C GLU A 78 27.87 28.90 11.41
N SER A 79 29.11 28.63 10.99
CA SER A 79 30.22 29.60 11.07
C SER A 79 29.89 30.92 10.34
N LYS A 80 29.28 30.84 9.15
CA LYS A 80 28.86 32.02 8.37
C LYS A 80 27.66 32.73 9.02
N LYS A 81 26.69 32.00 9.59
CA LYS A 81 25.54 32.57 10.29
C LYS A 81 25.98 33.44 11.45
N GLU A 82 26.96 33.01 12.24
CA GLU A 82 27.51 33.82 13.33
C GLU A 82 28.14 35.13 12.82
N GLY A 83 28.87 35.06 11.69
CA GLY A 83 29.45 36.25 11.04
C GLY A 83 28.36 37.23 10.56
N VAL A 84 27.31 36.71 9.93
CA VAL A 84 26.16 37.52 9.48
C VAL A 84 25.41 38.11 10.66
N ALA A 85 25.16 37.34 11.72
CA ALA A 85 24.49 37.80 12.94
C ALA A 85 25.24 38.96 13.61
N LYS A 86 26.58 38.99 13.56
CA LYS A 86 27.40 40.12 14.05
C LYS A 86 27.38 41.33 13.10
N ALA A 87 27.31 41.10 11.78
CA ALA A 87 27.30 42.17 10.77
C ALA A 87 25.94 42.87 10.60
N VAL A 88 24.83 42.18 10.86
CA VAL A 88 23.47 42.75 10.70
C VAL A 88 23.22 43.94 11.65
N PRO A 89 23.49 43.86 12.97
CA PRO A 89 23.29 44.99 13.89
C PRO A 89 24.11 46.22 13.53
N THR A 90 25.37 46.03 13.10
CA THR A 90 26.25 47.14 12.70
C THR A 90 25.77 47.80 11.40
N ARG A 91 25.29 47.01 10.43
CA ARG A 91 24.67 47.51 9.19
C ARG A 91 23.31 48.18 9.41
N VAL A 92 22.55 47.79 10.44
CA VAL A 92 21.27 48.45 10.80
C VAL A 92 21.48 49.70 11.65
N ALA A 93 22.54 49.75 12.47
CA ALA A 93 22.85 50.90 13.31
C ALA A 93 23.36 52.11 12.51
N THR A 94 24.09 51.89 11.42
CA THR A 94 24.63 52.94 10.53
C THR A 94 23.56 53.85 9.93
N PRO A 95 22.49 53.34 9.27
CA PRO A 95 21.42 54.19 8.74
C PRO A 95 20.60 54.87 9.85
N ARG A 96 20.43 54.25 11.02
CA ARG A 96 19.79 54.89 12.19
C ARG A 96 20.60 56.08 12.69
N LYS A 97 21.94 55.95 12.78
CA LYS A 97 22.83 57.07 13.12
C LYS A 97 22.76 58.17 12.07
N LEU A 98 22.72 57.80 10.78
CA LEU A 98 22.61 58.75 9.68
C LEU A 98 21.26 59.49 9.68
N TYR A 99 20.15 58.80 10.00
CA TYR A 99 18.84 59.42 10.18
C TYR A 99 18.82 60.39 11.36
N ARG A 100 19.43 60.03 12.50
CA ARG A 100 19.56 60.93 13.65
C ARG A 100 20.41 62.15 13.33
N ALA A 101 21.52 61.98 12.61
CA ALA A 101 22.36 63.08 12.15
C ALA A 101 21.58 64.00 11.17
N LYS A 102 20.86 63.41 10.22
CA LYS A 102 19.99 64.16 9.29
C LYS A 102 18.92 64.95 10.04
N LYS A 103 18.27 64.34 11.04
CA LYS A 103 17.28 65.02 11.89
C LYS A 103 17.91 66.18 12.68
N ALA A 104 19.09 65.99 13.26
CA ALA A 104 19.79 67.06 13.97
C ALA A 104 20.17 68.25 13.07
N VAL A 105 20.49 67.99 11.79
CA VAL A 105 20.73 69.04 10.78
C VAL A 105 19.44 69.72 10.32
N GLN A 106 18.29 69.03 10.40
CA GLN A 106 17.00 69.55 9.98
C GLN A 106 16.26 70.32 11.10
N ASP A 107 16.58 70.06 12.38
CA ASP A 107 16.01 70.71 13.58
C ASP A 107 16.86 71.83 14.26
N PRO A 108 17.85 72.53 13.64
CA PRO A 108 18.62 73.53 14.37
C PRO A 108 17.85 74.82 14.72
N ASP A 109 16.63 75.02 14.19
CA ASP A 109 15.89 76.28 14.37
C ASP A 109 14.62 76.21 15.26
N GLU A 110 14.04 75.05 15.54
CA GLU A 110 12.77 75.01 16.31
C GLU A 110 12.96 75.26 17.83
N HIS A 111 14.10 74.86 18.40
CA HIS A 111 14.37 75.06 19.83
C HIS A 111 14.92 76.45 20.18
N LYS A 112 15.42 77.22 19.21
CA LYS A 112 15.80 78.62 19.42
C LYS A 112 14.57 79.54 19.41
N VAL A 113 13.56 79.24 18.60
CA VAL A 113 12.30 80.01 18.55
C VAL A 113 11.42 79.78 19.78
N ARG A 114 11.38 78.57 20.36
CA ARG A 114 10.56 78.30 21.57
C ARG A 114 11.13 78.84 22.88
N ARG A 115 12.43 79.15 22.96
CA ARG A 115 13.05 79.67 24.19
C ARG A 115 12.91 81.20 24.32
N GLU A 116 12.67 81.91 23.22
CA GLU A 116 12.37 83.36 23.26
C GLU A 116 10.87 83.67 23.50
N LEU A 117 9.96 82.72 23.25
CA LEU A 117 8.51 82.91 23.43
C LEU A 117 7.96 82.59 24.83
N ARG A 118 8.77 82.11 25.78
CA ARG A 118 8.32 81.78 27.15
C ARG A 118 8.66 82.78 28.25
N CYS A 119 9.34 83.88 27.93
CA CYS A 119 9.69 84.92 28.92
C CYS A 119 8.71 86.11 29.00
N VAL A 120 7.58 86.14 28.26
CA VAL A 120 6.71 87.33 28.18
C VAL A 120 5.36 87.20 28.90
N THR A 121 4.93 86.01 29.33
CA THR A 121 3.58 85.85 29.92
C THR A 121 3.57 84.93 31.15
N ALA A 122 4.03 85.45 32.29
CA ALA A 122 3.67 84.91 33.60
C ALA A 122 3.90 85.98 34.69
N GLY A 123 3.15 87.07 34.61
CA GLY A 123 2.92 87.98 35.72
C GLY A 123 1.48 87.87 36.18
N LEU A 124 1.31 87.81 37.50
CA LEU A 124 0.12 88.11 38.31
C LEU A 124 -0.68 86.93 38.89
N THR A 125 -0.84 87.04 40.22
CA THR A 125 -1.69 86.32 41.19
C THR A 125 -1.15 84.96 41.62
N GLY A 126 -0.82 84.66 42.88
CA GLY A 126 -1.06 85.36 44.14
C GLY A 126 -1.87 84.46 45.08
N THR A 127 -1.33 84.26 46.30
CA THR A 127 -1.99 83.85 47.56
C THR A 127 -2.03 82.35 47.97
N SER A 128 -1.07 82.01 48.86
CA SER A 128 -1.25 81.76 50.31
C SER A 128 -1.60 80.36 50.85
N LYS A 129 -0.76 79.96 51.83
CA LYS A 129 -1.04 79.09 53.02
C LYS A 129 -1.24 77.59 52.72
N SER A 130 -0.84 76.62 53.54
CA SER A 130 -0.51 76.54 54.97
C SER A 130 0.22 75.21 55.25
N ALA A 131 0.82 75.13 56.43
CA ALA A 131 1.72 74.14 57.01
C ALA A 131 1.12 72.75 57.36
N PHE A 132 1.98 71.95 58.02
CA PHE A 132 1.76 70.73 58.83
C PHE A 132 1.72 69.40 58.05
N SER A 133 2.15 68.25 58.56
CA SER A 133 3.13 67.78 59.55
C SER A 133 2.97 66.25 59.55
N SER A 134 4.05 65.52 59.83
CA SER A 134 4.18 64.11 60.22
C SER A 134 2.93 63.25 60.49
N SER A 135 2.92 62.00 60.02
CA SER A 135 3.04 60.80 60.90
C SER A 135 2.85 59.48 60.13
N ALA A 136 3.73 58.52 60.38
CA ALA A 136 3.46 57.08 60.30
C ALA A 136 2.71 56.65 61.59
N PRO A 137 1.97 55.52 61.65
CA PRO A 137 2.61 54.23 61.92
C PRO A 137 1.88 52.93 61.42
N THR A 138 2.69 51.91 61.15
CA THR A 138 2.70 50.51 61.67
C THR A 138 1.41 49.80 62.19
N GLN A 139 1.23 48.55 61.68
CA GLN A 139 0.56 47.34 62.25
C GLN A 139 -0.99 47.30 62.30
N THR A 140 -1.68 46.28 61.77
CA THR A 140 -1.80 44.92 62.35
C THR A 140 -2.58 43.96 61.42
N ALA A 141 -2.39 42.66 61.68
CA ALA A 141 -2.79 41.47 60.93
C ALA A 141 -4.25 40.98 61.11
N LYS A 142 -4.76 40.18 60.14
CA LYS A 142 -5.19 38.76 60.34
C LYS A 142 -5.86 38.13 59.09
N LYS A 143 -5.37 36.92 58.73
CA LYS A 143 -6.08 35.63 58.43
C LYS A 143 -7.30 35.64 57.47
N SER A 144 -7.49 34.74 56.49
CA SER A 144 -6.98 33.39 56.22
C SER A 144 -7.41 32.93 54.80
N GLN A 145 -6.65 31.97 54.25
CA GLN A 145 -7.06 30.82 53.42
C GLN A 145 -7.24 30.92 51.88
N ASP A 146 -6.40 30.08 51.25
CA ASP A 146 -6.63 29.13 50.15
C ASP A 146 -6.35 29.52 48.70
N ALA A 147 -5.75 28.52 48.03
CA ALA A 147 -5.49 28.30 46.60
C ALA A 147 -4.12 28.77 46.05
N GLU A 148 -3.25 27.76 46.05
CA GLU A 148 -2.08 27.49 45.20
C GLU A 148 -2.17 28.01 43.76
N ASP A 149 -1.09 28.63 43.28
CA ASP A 149 -0.61 28.56 41.89
C ASP A 149 0.84 29.09 41.88
N THR A 150 1.76 28.23 42.31
CA THR A 150 3.20 28.39 42.05
C THR A 150 3.52 27.67 40.75
N ASP A 151 3.65 28.48 39.71
CA ASP A 151 4.26 28.21 38.42
C ASP A 151 5.70 27.69 38.65
N SER A 152 5.86 26.38 38.72
CA SER A 152 7.17 25.73 38.69
C SER A 152 7.60 25.58 37.25
N SER A 153 8.50 26.46 36.83
CA SER A 153 9.38 26.21 35.70
C SER A 153 10.30 25.05 36.07
N ASP A 154 9.95 23.84 35.63
CA ASP A 154 10.91 22.77 35.51
C ASP A 154 11.75 23.04 34.26
N ASP A 155 12.93 23.57 34.51
CA ASP A 155 14.09 23.47 33.64
C ASP A 155 14.43 21.97 33.46
N ASP A 156 13.94 21.34 32.40
CA ASP A 156 14.51 20.10 31.90
C ASP A 156 15.85 20.42 31.20
N GLU A 157 16.87 20.46 32.04
CA GLU A 157 18.28 20.29 31.73
C GLU A 157 18.45 19.08 30.79
N PHE A 158 18.59 19.36 29.49
CA PHE A 158 19.00 18.38 28.50
C PHE A 158 20.43 17.92 28.84
N ALA A 159 20.51 16.82 29.60
CA ALA A 159 21.72 16.05 29.74
C ALA A 159 22.13 15.56 28.34
N GLU A 160 23.12 16.25 27.78
CA GLU A 160 23.86 15.85 26.60
C GLU A 160 24.66 14.59 26.95
N ALA A 161 23.97 13.45 26.93
CA ALA A 161 24.60 12.15 27.01
C ALA A 161 25.41 11.95 25.73
N SER A 162 26.68 12.36 25.79
CA SER A 162 27.74 11.88 24.91
C SER A 162 27.80 10.36 25.04
N ALA A 163 27.00 9.66 24.24
CA ALA A 163 27.14 8.24 24.01
C ALA A 163 28.46 8.03 23.26
N SER A 164 29.51 7.78 24.03
CA SER A 164 30.71 7.10 23.56
C SER A 164 30.28 5.82 22.86
N PHE A 165 30.41 5.79 21.53
CA PHE A 165 30.35 4.55 20.76
C PHE A 165 31.45 3.62 21.29
N PRO A 166 31.16 2.36 21.66
CA PRO A 166 32.20 1.36 21.77
C PRO A 166 32.70 1.05 20.36
N ASP A 167 33.80 1.70 19.98
CA ASP A 167 34.75 1.18 18.99
C ASP A 167 35.38 -0.10 19.59
N ASP A 168 34.72 -1.24 19.42
CA ASP A 168 35.39 -2.55 19.44
C ASP A 168 34.47 -3.63 18.83
N ILE A 169 34.31 -3.56 17.51
CA ILE A 169 34.03 -4.78 16.74
C ILE A 169 35.36 -5.19 16.14
N GLN A 170 36.07 -6.04 16.89
CA GLN A 170 37.17 -6.84 16.36
C GLN A 170 36.72 -7.49 15.03
N PRO A 171 37.55 -7.44 13.98
CA PRO A 171 37.34 -8.29 12.83
C PRO A 171 37.52 -9.74 13.30
N GLU A 172 36.41 -10.50 13.31
CA GLU A 172 36.48 -11.95 13.42
C GLU A 172 37.53 -12.45 12.44
N SER A 173 38.47 -13.18 13.02
CA SER A 173 39.59 -13.81 12.34
C SER A 173 39.03 -14.68 11.21
N GLN A 174 39.23 -14.21 9.98
CA GLN A 174 39.10 -15.03 8.79
C GLN A 174 40.07 -16.20 8.94
N SER A 175 39.50 -17.35 9.30
CA SER A 175 40.13 -18.64 9.19
C SER A 175 40.69 -18.78 7.78
N ALA A 176 42.01 -18.91 7.73
CA ALA A 176 42.79 -19.12 6.53
C ALA A 176 42.34 -20.40 5.81
N MET A 177 41.48 -20.26 4.80
CA MET A 177 41.37 -21.28 3.77
C MET A 177 42.58 -21.16 2.83
N LYS A 178 43.48 -22.13 3.00
CA LYS A 178 44.63 -22.41 2.13
C LYS A 178 44.29 -22.24 0.64
N PRO A 179 45.13 -21.55 -0.14
CA PRO A 179 45.01 -21.55 -1.59
C PRO A 179 45.47 -22.92 -2.12
N ARG A 180 44.53 -23.68 -2.69
CA ARG A 180 44.87 -24.87 -3.48
C ARG A 180 45.40 -24.37 -4.82
N LYS A 181 46.73 -24.31 -4.94
CA LYS A 181 47.45 -24.13 -6.20
C LYS A 181 47.03 -25.23 -7.18
N SER A 182 46.38 -24.86 -8.27
CA SER A 182 46.40 -25.62 -9.51
C SER A 182 46.78 -24.67 -10.64
N ALA A 183 47.94 -24.98 -11.21
CA ALA A 183 48.61 -24.33 -12.31
C ALA A 183 47.88 -24.61 -13.66
N PRO A 184 48.31 -23.96 -14.75
CA PRO A 184 47.45 -23.56 -15.87
C PRO A 184 47.41 -24.60 -16.99
N ASN A 185 46.31 -24.59 -17.74
CA ASN A 185 46.11 -25.15 -19.08
C ASN A 185 44.70 -24.67 -19.47
N THR A 186 44.39 -24.17 -20.66
CA THR A 186 45.06 -24.14 -21.95
C THR A 186 44.33 -23.08 -22.77
N SER A 187 45.06 -22.42 -23.65
CA SER A 187 44.55 -21.52 -24.69
C SER A 187 43.56 -22.26 -25.58
N GLU A 188 42.34 -21.74 -25.76
CA GLU A 188 41.49 -22.15 -26.89
C GLU A 188 40.54 -21.01 -27.33
N THR A 189 41.08 -20.26 -28.28
CA THR A 189 40.48 -19.90 -29.57
C THR A 189 38.95 -19.76 -29.63
N VAL A 190 38.52 -18.50 -29.69
CA VAL A 190 37.21 -18.06 -30.14
C VAL A 190 36.99 -18.42 -31.61
N PRO A 191 35.82 -18.97 -32.00
CA PRO A 191 35.26 -18.68 -33.30
C PRO A 191 34.00 -17.83 -33.15
N HIS A 192 34.12 -16.64 -33.72
CA HIS A 192 33.04 -15.76 -34.11
C HIS A 192 32.12 -16.54 -35.08
N VAL A 193 30.85 -16.75 -34.74
CA VAL A 193 29.84 -17.23 -35.70
C VAL A 193 28.65 -16.30 -35.73
N THR A 194 28.37 -15.94 -36.97
CA THR A 194 27.46 -14.97 -37.53
C THR A 194 25.99 -15.25 -37.26
N SER A 195 25.30 -14.14 -37.01
CA SER A 195 23.89 -13.88 -37.27
C SER A 195 23.30 -14.72 -38.41
N ARG A 196 22.20 -15.44 -38.15
CA ARG A 196 21.31 -15.93 -39.20
C ARG A 196 19.85 -15.68 -38.81
N ARG A 197 19.31 -14.63 -39.42
CA ARG A 197 17.87 -14.39 -39.60
C ARG A 197 17.26 -15.60 -40.30
N VAL A 198 16.15 -16.11 -39.79
CA VAL A 198 15.17 -16.86 -40.57
C VAL A 198 13.81 -16.21 -40.33
N SER A 199 13.36 -15.52 -41.37
CA SER A 199 12.00 -15.06 -41.57
C SER A 199 11.21 -16.21 -42.16
N GLU A 200 10.10 -16.61 -41.55
CA GLU A 200 9.02 -17.33 -42.25
C GLU A 200 7.66 -16.93 -41.67
N ASP A 201 6.95 -16.10 -42.43
CA ASP A 201 5.49 -16.06 -42.52
C ASP A 201 4.99 -17.40 -43.10
N PRO A 202 3.76 -17.85 -42.77
CA PRO A 202 2.75 -17.77 -43.82
C PRO A 202 1.31 -17.45 -43.34
N LYS A 203 0.73 -16.50 -44.06
CA LYS A 203 -0.67 -16.33 -44.48
C LYS A 203 -1.61 -17.52 -44.23
N SER A 204 -2.75 -17.26 -43.56
CA SER A 204 -3.98 -18.04 -43.76
C SER A 204 -5.24 -17.16 -43.77
N LYS A 205 -5.70 -16.94 -45.00
CA LYS A 205 -7.06 -16.86 -45.55
C LYS A 205 -8.25 -16.55 -44.61
N GLN A 206 -8.78 -15.34 -44.83
CA GLN A 206 -10.19 -14.98 -44.65
C GLN A 206 -11.13 -15.96 -45.36
N ALA A 207 -12.16 -16.42 -44.66
CA ALA A 207 -13.40 -16.90 -45.25
C ALA A 207 -14.55 -16.08 -44.67
N GLN A 208 -15.18 -15.28 -45.54
CA GLN A 208 -16.45 -14.63 -45.30
C GLN A 208 -17.56 -15.69 -45.38
N VAL A 209 -18.44 -15.72 -44.38
CA VAL A 209 -19.75 -16.36 -44.51
C VAL A 209 -20.81 -15.32 -44.16
N ILE A 210 -21.45 -14.83 -45.22
CA ILE A 210 -22.69 -14.08 -45.24
C ILE A 210 -23.82 -15.10 -45.28
N VAL A 211 -24.71 -15.15 -44.29
CA VAL A 211 -26.08 -15.66 -44.48
C VAL A 211 -27.07 -14.88 -43.60
N GLU A 212 -27.70 -13.92 -44.27
CA GLU A 212 -29.14 -13.60 -44.31
C GLU A 212 -30.03 -13.75 -43.07
N ALA A 213 -30.60 -12.59 -42.71
CA ALA A 213 -31.82 -12.43 -41.95
C ALA A 213 -33.03 -13.06 -42.65
N ARG A 214 -33.85 -13.78 -41.87
CA ARG A 214 -35.25 -14.07 -42.23
C ARG A 214 -36.18 -13.69 -41.10
N THR A 215 -36.86 -12.57 -41.33
CA THR A 215 -38.18 -12.24 -40.79
C THR A 215 -39.20 -13.29 -41.21
N SER A 216 -39.96 -13.84 -40.26
CA SER A 216 -41.26 -14.48 -40.57
C SER A 216 -42.31 -14.10 -39.53
N ARG A 217 -43.33 -13.39 -40.02
CA ARG A 217 -44.63 -13.12 -39.40
C ARG A 217 -45.57 -14.33 -39.59
N ARG A 218 -46.65 -14.33 -38.79
CA ARG A 218 -47.85 -15.21 -38.77
C ARG A 218 -47.63 -16.58 -38.09
N GLY A 219 -48.48 -17.05 -37.19
CA GLY A 219 -49.81 -16.57 -36.83
C GLY A 219 -50.32 -17.17 -35.51
N ALA A 220 -51.43 -16.59 -35.04
CA ALA A 220 -52.21 -16.99 -33.88
C ALA A 220 -52.76 -18.44 -34.02
N PRO A 221 -53.24 -19.05 -32.91
CA PRO A 221 -54.63 -18.81 -32.54
C PRO A 221 -54.87 -18.54 -31.05
N ALA A 222 -56.02 -17.94 -30.82
CA ALA A 222 -56.57 -17.49 -29.56
C ALA A 222 -57.13 -18.63 -28.71
N HIS A 223 -56.85 -18.61 -27.41
CA HIS A 223 -57.72 -19.02 -26.30
C HIS A 223 -57.28 -18.18 -25.10
N SER A 224 -57.99 -17.11 -24.74
CA SER A 224 -59.14 -17.14 -23.82
C SER A 224 -58.85 -17.91 -22.54
N GLU A 225 -58.32 -17.24 -21.53
CA GLU A 225 -58.88 -17.31 -20.17
C GLU A 225 -58.47 -16.09 -19.34
N GLN A 226 -59.48 -15.30 -19.00
CA GLN A 226 -59.40 -14.15 -18.11
C GLN A 226 -59.26 -14.64 -16.67
N SER A 227 -58.06 -14.52 -16.10
CA SER A 227 -57.88 -14.51 -14.64
C SER A 227 -57.49 -13.10 -14.21
N LYS A 228 -58.52 -12.29 -13.89
CA LYS A 228 -58.39 -10.98 -13.24
C LYS A 228 -57.99 -11.17 -11.78
N SER A 229 -56.70 -11.33 -11.50
CA SER A 229 -56.17 -11.07 -10.15
C SER A 229 -55.73 -9.61 -10.07
N LYS A 230 -56.49 -8.81 -9.30
CA LYS A 230 -56.10 -7.46 -8.90
C LYS A 230 -54.90 -7.56 -7.95
N ALA A 231 -53.69 -7.60 -8.49
CA ALA A 231 -52.47 -7.43 -7.70
C ALA A 231 -52.38 -5.95 -7.27
N LYS A 232 -52.58 -5.70 -5.97
CA LYS A 232 -52.30 -4.41 -5.35
C LYS A 232 -50.82 -4.07 -5.57
N PRO A 233 -50.45 -2.85 -5.99
CA PRO A 233 -49.06 -2.44 -6.02
C PRO A 233 -48.57 -2.36 -4.57
N GLN A 234 -47.80 -3.38 -4.15
CA GLN A 234 -47.01 -3.31 -2.93
C GLN A 234 -45.94 -2.25 -3.17
N LYS A 235 -46.21 -1.01 -2.72
CA LYS A 235 -45.18 -0.04 -2.41
C LYS A 235 -44.45 -0.51 -1.17
N THR A 236 -43.55 -1.48 -1.34
CA THR A 236 -42.49 -1.75 -0.36
C THR A 236 -41.62 -0.50 -0.35
N LYS A 237 -41.92 0.41 0.57
CA LYS A 237 -40.99 1.49 0.92
C LYS A 237 -39.81 0.81 1.59
N GLU A 238 -38.86 0.43 0.75
CA GLU A 238 -37.54 -0.03 1.13
C GLU A 238 -36.88 1.14 1.87
N LEU A 239 -37.06 1.16 3.19
CA LEU A 239 -36.20 1.92 4.08
C LEU A 239 -34.84 1.21 4.02
N GLN A 240 -34.09 1.44 2.94
CA GLN A 240 -32.67 1.11 2.87
C GLN A 240 -31.98 1.98 3.90
N ILE A 241 -31.94 1.49 5.14
CA ILE A 241 -31.08 2.05 6.15
C ILE A 241 -29.67 1.71 5.67
N ASN A 242 -28.95 2.74 5.24
CA ASN A 242 -27.57 2.67 4.75
C ASN A 242 -26.62 2.29 5.89
N PHE A 243 -26.69 1.03 6.35
CA PHE A 243 -25.72 0.48 7.29
C PHE A 243 -24.48 0.13 6.49
N SER A 244 -23.41 0.90 6.71
CA SER A 244 -22.09 0.54 6.21
C SER A 244 -21.30 -0.16 7.31
N TYR A 245 -20.59 -1.24 6.99
CA TYR A 245 -19.82 -2.02 7.96
C TYR A 245 -18.54 -2.61 7.34
N LEU A 246 -17.61 -3.02 8.19
CA LEU A 246 -16.40 -3.73 7.80
C LEU A 246 -16.59 -5.23 7.99
N GLU A 247 -16.32 -5.98 6.93
CA GLU A 247 -16.34 -7.43 6.88
C GLU A 247 -14.93 -7.96 6.65
N TYR A 248 -14.52 -8.87 7.54
CA TYR A 248 -13.14 -9.36 7.62
C TYR A 248 -12.97 -10.77 7.05
N SER A 249 -14.08 -11.50 6.87
CA SER A 249 -14.05 -12.94 6.67
C SER A 249 -15.00 -13.42 5.58
N ARG A 250 -16.16 -12.77 5.43
CA ARG A 250 -17.17 -13.16 4.46
C ARG A 250 -16.84 -12.56 3.08
N PRO A 251 -17.26 -13.25 2.01
CA PRO A 251 -17.16 -12.69 0.66
C PRO A 251 -18.03 -11.43 0.54
N PRO A 252 -17.67 -10.50 -0.36
CA PRO A 252 -18.46 -9.31 -0.63
C PRO A 252 -19.95 -9.62 -0.89
N ALA A 253 -20.83 -8.71 -0.50
CA ALA A 253 -22.27 -8.81 -0.76
C ALA A 253 -22.55 -8.88 -2.27
N THR A 254 -21.76 -8.17 -3.08
CA THR A 254 -21.81 -8.21 -4.55
C THR A 254 -21.42 -9.57 -5.14
N ALA A 255 -20.76 -10.46 -4.40
CA ALA A 255 -20.43 -11.80 -4.88
C ALA A 255 -21.71 -12.64 -5.06
N ALA A 256 -22.22 -12.69 -6.29
CA ALA A 256 -23.46 -13.40 -6.63
C ALA A 256 -23.29 -14.93 -6.63
N ILE A 257 -22.05 -15.39 -6.80
CA ILE A 257 -21.66 -16.80 -6.83
C ILE A 257 -20.48 -16.99 -5.89
N THR A 258 -20.46 -18.12 -5.18
CA THR A 258 -19.26 -18.59 -4.49
C THR A 258 -18.98 -20.02 -4.92
N ALA A 259 -17.76 -20.27 -5.38
CA ALA A 259 -17.29 -21.62 -5.73
C ALA A 259 -15.92 -21.90 -5.09
N GLY A 260 -15.66 -23.16 -4.76
CA GLY A 260 -14.47 -23.61 -4.03
C GLY A 260 -14.82 -24.52 -2.84
N PRO A 261 -13.84 -24.87 -1.99
CA PRO A 261 -12.46 -24.37 -1.98
C PRO A 261 -11.59 -24.94 -3.11
N TYR A 262 -10.65 -24.14 -3.60
CA TYR A 262 -9.61 -24.55 -4.55
C TYR A 262 -8.23 -24.48 -3.89
N THR A 263 -7.45 -25.55 -3.95
CA THR A 263 -6.04 -25.54 -3.53
C THR A 263 -5.16 -24.89 -4.60
N TYR A 264 -3.91 -24.52 -4.26
CA TYR A 264 -2.95 -24.01 -5.27
C TYR A 264 -2.83 -24.94 -6.48
N ARG A 265 -2.72 -26.25 -6.24
CA ARG A 265 -2.66 -27.27 -7.30
C ARG A 265 -3.91 -27.24 -8.20
N MET A 266 -5.11 -27.13 -7.62
CA MET A 266 -6.34 -27.06 -8.39
C MET A 266 -6.43 -25.78 -9.23
N LEU A 267 -5.97 -24.64 -8.68
CA LEU A 267 -5.89 -23.40 -9.46
C LEU A 267 -4.95 -23.57 -10.65
N GLN A 268 -3.73 -24.08 -10.43
CA GLN A 268 -2.75 -24.30 -11.48
C GLN A 268 -3.29 -25.22 -12.58
N GLU A 269 -3.82 -26.39 -12.21
CA GLU A 269 -4.31 -27.39 -13.17
C GLU A 269 -5.57 -26.92 -13.92
N ARG A 270 -6.54 -26.28 -13.25
CA ARG A 270 -7.84 -25.91 -13.85
C ARG A 270 -7.80 -24.60 -14.62
N LEU A 271 -6.97 -23.65 -14.20
CA LEU A 271 -6.83 -22.34 -14.87
C LEU A 271 -5.65 -22.33 -15.85
N GLY A 272 -4.80 -23.36 -15.84
CA GLY A 272 -3.61 -23.42 -16.70
C GLY A 272 -2.58 -22.34 -16.36
N LEU A 273 -2.47 -21.97 -15.08
CA LEU A 273 -1.52 -20.95 -14.63
C LEU A 273 -0.10 -21.47 -14.76
N ASP A 274 0.79 -20.65 -15.30
CA ASP A 274 2.21 -20.95 -15.35
C ASP A 274 2.86 -20.85 -13.96
N ASP A 275 4.05 -21.44 -13.81
CA ASP A 275 4.77 -21.48 -12.54
C ASP A 275 5.12 -20.07 -12.02
N ASP A 276 5.41 -19.11 -12.89
CA ASP A 276 5.74 -17.73 -12.48
C ASP A 276 4.51 -17.04 -11.88
N THR A 277 3.34 -17.24 -12.47
CA THR A 277 2.06 -16.77 -11.95
C THR A 277 1.73 -17.42 -10.60
N MET A 278 1.94 -18.73 -10.46
CA MET A 278 1.74 -19.44 -9.20
C MET A 278 2.67 -18.90 -8.09
N ILE A 279 3.96 -18.71 -8.41
CA ILE A 279 4.92 -18.07 -7.51
C ILE A 279 4.45 -16.66 -7.13
N GLY A 280 3.89 -15.91 -8.08
CA GLY A 280 3.31 -14.59 -7.83
C GLY A 280 2.15 -14.62 -6.82
N ILE A 281 1.25 -15.60 -6.93
CA ILE A 281 0.13 -15.79 -6.00
C ILE A 281 0.62 -16.24 -4.62
N GLU A 282 1.58 -17.17 -4.55
CA GLU A 282 2.17 -17.64 -3.29
C GLU A 282 2.94 -16.52 -2.56
N ASN A 283 3.64 -15.67 -3.32
CA ASN A 283 4.39 -14.52 -2.78
C ASN A 283 3.50 -13.48 -2.10
N LEU A 284 2.19 -13.47 -2.35
CA LEU A 284 1.25 -12.59 -1.65
C LEU A 284 1.28 -12.79 -0.13
N GLU A 285 1.56 -14.02 0.34
CA GLU A 285 1.65 -14.31 1.77
C GLU A 285 2.83 -13.60 2.41
N TRP A 286 3.96 -13.55 1.70
CA TRP A 286 5.26 -13.09 2.17
C TRP A 286 5.51 -11.58 1.99
N MET A 287 4.54 -10.85 1.45
CA MET A 287 4.63 -9.39 1.30
C MET A 287 4.76 -8.72 2.67
N ARG A 288 5.81 -7.90 2.81
CA ARG A 288 6.12 -7.13 4.04
C ARG A 288 5.44 -5.78 4.07
N ASP A 289 5.19 -5.18 2.90
CA ASP A 289 4.64 -3.84 2.81
C ASP A 289 3.18 -3.83 3.27
N PRO A 290 2.76 -2.82 4.08
CA PRO A 290 1.40 -2.69 4.55
C PRO A 290 0.50 -2.26 3.38
N CYS A 291 -0.01 -3.22 2.61
CA CYS A 291 -0.83 -2.94 1.43
C CYS A 291 -1.83 -4.06 1.13
N MET A 292 -2.64 -3.87 0.09
CA MET A 292 -3.57 -4.89 -0.39
C MET A 292 -2.78 -5.97 -1.13
N ARG A 293 -2.98 -7.23 -0.72
CA ARG A 293 -2.27 -8.39 -1.29
C ARG A 293 -3.02 -8.91 -2.50
N ILE A 294 -2.72 -8.35 -3.67
CA ILE A 294 -3.36 -8.67 -4.94
C ILE A 294 -2.35 -9.15 -5.96
N HIS A 295 -2.69 -10.21 -6.70
CA HIS A 295 -2.04 -10.60 -7.93
C HIS A 295 -3.07 -10.63 -9.07
N ILE A 296 -2.74 -10.05 -10.23
CA ILE A 296 -3.59 -10.03 -11.42
C ILE A 296 -2.84 -10.69 -12.57
N HIS A 297 -3.49 -11.68 -13.17
CA HIS A 297 -3.01 -12.39 -14.35
C HIS A 297 -4.14 -12.43 -15.37
N ASP A 298 -3.92 -11.83 -16.54
CA ASP A 298 -4.93 -11.63 -17.59
C ASP A 298 -6.24 -11.02 -17.04
N ASP A 299 -7.34 -11.76 -17.06
CA ASP A 299 -8.66 -11.37 -16.55
C ASP A 299 -8.99 -11.96 -15.17
N MET A 300 -7.99 -12.50 -14.46
CA MET A 300 -8.15 -13.07 -13.13
C MET A 300 -7.49 -12.20 -12.06
N MET A 301 -8.16 -12.08 -10.90
CA MET A 301 -7.66 -11.32 -9.76
C MET A 301 -7.64 -12.22 -8.53
N PHE A 302 -6.47 -12.43 -7.94
CA PHE A 302 -6.26 -13.20 -6.72
C PHE A 302 -6.01 -12.25 -5.56
N VAL A 303 -6.86 -12.30 -4.53
CA VAL A 303 -6.79 -11.42 -3.36
C VAL A 303 -6.62 -12.24 -2.08
N LEU A 304 -5.52 -12.00 -1.37
CA LEU A 304 -5.23 -12.66 -0.10
C LEU A 304 -5.74 -11.80 1.07
N GLN A 305 -6.55 -12.42 1.94
CA GLN A 305 -7.17 -11.82 3.13
C GLN A 305 -7.85 -10.46 2.87
N PRO A 306 -8.79 -10.38 1.90
CA PRO A 306 -9.48 -9.14 1.58
C PRO A 306 -10.14 -8.54 2.82
N LEU A 307 -10.13 -7.22 2.88
CA LEU A 307 -10.93 -6.46 3.83
C LEU A 307 -12.04 -5.75 3.05
N VAL A 308 -13.27 -6.10 3.36
CA VAL A 308 -14.44 -5.64 2.60
C VAL A 308 -15.16 -4.58 3.39
N TYR A 309 -15.43 -3.45 2.75
CA TYR A 309 -16.33 -2.43 3.26
C TYR A 309 -17.66 -2.54 2.52
N GLU A 310 -18.70 -2.88 3.26
CA GLU A 310 -20.06 -3.00 2.75
C GLU A 310 -20.82 -1.70 2.99
N GLY A 311 -21.59 -1.28 2.01
CA GLY A 311 -22.42 -0.07 2.03
C GLY A 311 -23.42 -0.10 0.87
N PRO A 312 -23.68 1.02 0.19
CA PRO A 312 -24.47 1.02 -1.05
C PRO A 312 -23.83 0.18 -2.18
N SER A 313 -22.50 0.08 -2.18
CA SER A 313 -21.71 -0.87 -2.98
C SER A 313 -20.79 -1.66 -2.04
N SER A 314 -20.20 -2.76 -2.54
CA SER A 314 -19.11 -3.46 -1.86
C SER A 314 -17.76 -2.92 -2.33
N TYR A 315 -16.83 -2.71 -1.41
CA TYR A 315 -15.50 -2.19 -1.71
C TYR A 315 -14.42 -3.08 -1.09
N LEU A 316 -13.34 -3.34 -1.82
CA LEU A 316 -12.08 -3.78 -1.21
C LEU A 316 -11.36 -2.56 -0.69
N ILE A 317 -10.96 -2.60 0.56
CA ILE A 317 -10.24 -1.50 1.18
C ILE A 317 -8.88 -1.94 1.71
N SER A 318 -7.92 -1.03 1.69
CA SER A 318 -6.61 -1.22 2.27
C SER A 318 -6.07 0.12 2.77
N TRP A 319 -5.02 0.07 3.57
CA TRP A 319 -4.25 1.24 3.98
C TRP A 319 -2.81 0.98 3.58
N SER A 320 -2.21 1.91 2.83
CA SER A 320 -0.81 1.83 2.47
C SER A 320 -0.23 3.23 2.26
N GLU A 321 1.07 3.32 2.08
CA GLU A 321 1.74 4.58 1.76
C GLU A 321 1.25 5.10 0.39
N GLU A 322 1.21 6.42 0.21
CA GLU A 322 0.71 7.07 -1.00
C GLU A 322 1.35 6.50 -2.29
N ILE A 323 2.67 6.28 -2.27
CA ILE A 323 3.42 5.71 -3.40
C ILE A 323 2.90 4.30 -3.74
N VAL A 324 2.61 3.48 -2.72
CA VAL A 324 2.10 2.11 -2.92
C VAL A 324 0.67 2.15 -3.44
N ASN A 325 -0.18 3.05 -2.92
CA ASN A 325 -1.53 3.26 -3.43
C ASN A 325 -1.53 3.71 -4.91
N GLN A 326 -0.62 4.60 -5.29
CA GLN A 326 -0.46 5.04 -6.67
C GLN A 326 0.01 3.90 -7.58
N ASN A 327 1.01 3.13 -7.15
CA ASN A 327 1.45 1.93 -7.87
C ASN A 327 0.32 0.90 -8.02
N MET A 328 -0.51 0.72 -6.98
CA MET A 328 -1.67 -0.17 -7.03
C MET A 328 -2.74 0.33 -8.00
N LYS A 329 -3.00 1.65 -8.03
CA LYS A 329 -3.91 2.28 -8.98
C LYS A 329 -3.44 2.07 -10.42
N GLU A 330 -2.16 2.31 -10.69
CA GLU A 330 -1.54 2.07 -11.99
C GLU A 330 -1.58 0.58 -12.34
N TYR A 331 -1.24 -0.28 -11.37
CA TYR A 331 -1.32 -1.72 -11.55
C TYR A 331 -2.71 -2.12 -11.98
N ILE A 332 -3.79 -1.62 -11.33
CA ILE A 332 -5.21 -1.94 -11.59
C ILE A 332 -5.78 -1.27 -12.85
N VAL A 333 -5.31 -0.07 -13.24
CA VAL A 333 -5.94 0.70 -14.32
C VAL A 333 -5.12 0.68 -15.61
N GLN A 334 -3.79 0.66 -15.53
CA GLN A 334 -2.89 1.01 -16.64
C GLN A 334 -2.03 -0.15 -17.16
N GLY A 335 -2.28 -1.39 -16.73
CA GLY A 335 -1.49 -2.53 -17.21
C GLY A 335 -1.59 -2.74 -18.73
N ASP A 336 -0.46 -2.93 -19.41
CA ASP A 336 -0.35 -3.11 -20.88
C ASP A 336 -1.22 -4.25 -21.44
N ARG A 337 -1.59 -5.22 -20.58
CA ARG A 337 -2.42 -6.38 -20.92
C ARG A 337 -3.88 -6.25 -20.49
N ARG A 338 -4.31 -5.08 -20.01
CA ARG A 338 -5.67 -4.91 -19.48
C ARG A 338 -6.71 -4.67 -20.59
N PRO A 339 -7.83 -5.42 -20.60
CA PRO A 339 -8.96 -5.11 -21.47
C PRO A 339 -9.56 -3.74 -21.16
N VAL A 340 -10.04 -3.03 -22.17
CA VAL A 340 -10.66 -1.68 -22.03
C VAL A 340 -11.89 -1.69 -21.11
N ASP A 341 -12.59 -2.82 -21.03
CA ASP A 341 -13.73 -3.07 -20.13
C ASP A 341 -13.39 -4.18 -19.14
N SER A 342 -12.26 -4.05 -18.45
CA SER A 342 -11.70 -5.13 -17.63
C SER A 342 -12.63 -5.56 -16.50
N VAL A 343 -13.37 -6.64 -16.78
CA VAL A 343 -14.10 -7.46 -15.83
C VAL A 343 -13.14 -8.54 -15.38
N PHE A 344 -12.99 -8.72 -14.07
CA PHE A 344 -12.07 -9.68 -13.48
C PHE A 344 -12.80 -10.83 -12.81
N HIS A 345 -12.38 -12.05 -13.10
CA HIS A 345 -12.71 -13.26 -12.37
C HIS A 345 -11.96 -13.25 -11.03
N MET A 346 -12.67 -12.93 -9.96
CA MET A 346 -12.06 -12.69 -8.66
C MET A 346 -11.99 -13.97 -7.82
N PHE A 347 -10.81 -14.27 -7.31
CA PHE A 347 -10.53 -15.32 -6.32
C PHE A 347 -10.08 -14.67 -5.02
N ALA A 348 -10.59 -15.15 -3.89
CA ALA A 348 -10.24 -14.66 -2.57
C ALA A 348 -9.84 -15.79 -1.63
N ASN A 349 -8.85 -15.52 -0.80
CA ASN A 349 -8.43 -16.39 0.28
C ASN A 349 -8.57 -15.63 1.62
N PRO A 350 -9.74 -15.70 2.30
CA PRO A 350 -10.05 -14.86 3.45
C PRO A 350 -9.19 -15.16 4.69
N CYS A 351 -8.69 -16.39 4.83
CA CYS A 351 -8.04 -16.86 6.05
C CYS A 351 -6.55 -17.15 5.90
N ALA A 352 -5.93 -16.87 4.75
CA ALA A 352 -4.59 -17.37 4.40
C ALA A 352 -4.47 -18.88 4.66
N THR A 353 -5.49 -19.62 4.23
CA THR A 353 -5.51 -21.09 4.20
C THR A 353 -5.12 -21.58 2.81
N ASP A 354 -4.84 -22.87 2.60
CA ASP A 354 -4.67 -23.45 1.25
C ASP A 354 -6.01 -23.61 0.50
N ALA A 355 -6.88 -22.61 0.61
CA ALA A 355 -8.24 -22.64 0.09
C ALA A 355 -8.62 -21.28 -0.48
N TRP A 356 -8.73 -21.25 -1.80
CA TRP A 356 -9.20 -20.12 -2.58
C TRP A 356 -10.67 -20.29 -2.93
N PHE A 357 -11.41 -19.19 -2.92
CA PHE A 357 -12.82 -19.17 -3.27
C PHE A 357 -13.01 -18.22 -4.45
N TYR A 358 -13.63 -18.71 -5.51
CA TYR A 358 -14.07 -17.87 -6.60
C TYR A 358 -15.31 -17.08 -6.19
N LEU A 359 -15.28 -15.77 -6.41
CA LEU A 359 -16.31 -14.83 -5.97
C LEU A 359 -17.19 -14.29 -7.12
N GLY A 360 -16.87 -14.67 -8.36
CA GLY A 360 -17.55 -14.14 -9.54
C GLY A 360 -16.75 -13.10 -10.31
N ALA A 361 -17.32 -12.70 -11.43
CA ALA A 361 -16.81 -11.68 -12.32
C ALA A 361 -17.22 -10.27 -11.82
N HIS A 362 -16.26 -9.37 -11.69
CA HIS A 362 -16.46 -8.01 -11.18
C HIS A 362 -15.80 -6.97 -12.08
N LYS A 363 -16.50 -5.87 -12.32
CA LYS A 363 -15.87 -4.64 -12.81
C LYS A 363 -15.24 -3.92 -11.62
N LEU A 364 -13.97 -3.54 -11.76
CA LEU A 364 -13.21 -2.86 -10.71
C LEU A 364 -13.13 -1.37 -11.02
N THR A 365 -13.44 -0.53 -10.04
CA THR A 365 -13.27 0.93 -10.16
C THR A 365 -12.56 1.46 -8.92
N VAL A 366 -11.41 2.10 -9.09
CA VAL A 366 -10.73 2.78 -7.98
C VAL A 366 -11.56 4.00 -7.56
N ARG A 367 -11.90 4.10 -6.28
CA ARG A 367 -12.74 5.17 -5.74
C ARG A 367 -12.06 5.85 -4.55
N GLU A 368 -12.18 7.16 -4.49
CA GLU A 368 -11.80 7.93 -3.31
C GLU A 368 -13.00 8.00 -2.36
N LEU A 369 -13.03 7.10 -1.40
CA LEU A 369 -14.00 7.14 -0.32
C LEU A 369 -13.45 7.96 0.84
N ARG A 370 -14.35 8.67 1.54
CA ARG A 370 -14.02 9.20 2.88
C ARG A 370 -13.50 8.07 3.76
N SER A 371 -12.36 8.31 4.40
CA SER A 371 -11.66 7.37 5.27
C SER A 371 -12.62 6.70 6.27
N VAL A 372 -12.73 5.38 6.16
CA VAL A 372 -13.49 4.52 7.07
C VAL A 372 -12.92 4.66 8.48
N TRP A 373 -11.60 4.77 8.62
CA TRP A 373 -10.93 5.01 9.90
C TRP A 373 -11.49 6.21 10.67
N HIS A 374 -11.84 7.30 9.97
CA HIS A 374 -12.41 8.50 10.59
C HIS A 374 -13.95 8.51 10.62
N LYS A 375 -14.62 7.71 9.78
CA LYS A 375 -16.09 7.59 9.76
C LYS A 375 -16.63 6.84 10.97
N THR A 376 -16.02 5.73 11.36
CA THR A 376 -16.48 4.92 12.50
C THR A 376 -16.42 5.69 13.83
N LEU A 377 -15.64 6.78 13.88
CA LEU A 377 -15.46 7.61 15.06
C LEU A 377 -16.51 8.69 15.30
N ARG A 378 -17.12 9.21 14.24
CA ARG A 378 -18.25 10.13 14.40
C ARG A 378 -19.49 9.27 14.38
N GLY A 379 -19.65 8.47 15.45
CA GLY A 379 -20.86 7.70 15.68
C GLY A 379 -22.02 8.55 15.24
N GLN A 380 -22.83 8.02 14.30
CA GLN A 380 -23.94 8.73 13.68
C GLN A 380 -24.59 9.57 14.77
N VAL A 381 -24.27 10.86 14.80
CA VAL A 381 -24.85 11.79 15.76
C VAL A 381 -26.25 11.90 15.22
N GLY A 382 -27.08 10.99 15.73
CA GLY A 382 -28.45 10.85 15.34
C GLY A 382 -29.03 12.25 15.41
N SER A 383 -29.67 12.63 14.30
CA SER A 383 -30.69 13.65 14.34
C SER A 383 -31.47 13.48 15.66
N PRO A 384 -31.52 14.49 16.55
CA PRO A 384 -31.96 14.35 17.94
C PRO A 384 -33.46 14.02 18.13
N SER A 385 -34.12 13.43 17.12
CA SER A 385 -35.58 13.26 17.07
C SER A 385 -36.06 11.80 17.09
N SER A 386 -35.20 10.82 17.34
CA SER A 386 -35.60 9.41 17.42
C SER A 386 -35.34 8.85 18.81
N SER A 387 -36.39 8.74 19.62
CA SER A 387 -36.37 8.20 20.99
C SER A 387 -36.17 6.69 21.02
N CYS A 388 -35.02 6.20 20.59
CA CYS A 388 -34.56 4.83 20.87
C CYS A 388 -33.36 4.92 21.81
N ALA A 389 -33.64 5.04 23.11
CA ALA A 389 -32.66 5.25 24.17
C ALA A 389 -31.74 4.05 24.45
N ASP A 390 -31.90 2.92 23.75
CA ASP A 390 -31.18 1.67 24.02
C ASP A 390 -30.13 1.30 22.95
N LEU A 391 -29.81 2.22 22.03
CA LEU A 391 -28.72 2.01 21.08
C LEU A 391 -27.37 2.15 21.80
N VAL A 392 -26.85 0.98 22.20
CA VAL A 392 -25.50 0.68 22.69
C VAL A 392 -24.48 1.73 22.23
N LYS A 393 -23.93 2.50 23.18
CA LYS A 393 -22.75 3.34 22.96
C LYS A 393 -21.57 2.42 22.63
N CYS A 394 -21.40 2.06 21.36
CA CYS A 394 -20.15 1.47 20.89
C CYS A 394 -19.07 2.54 21.05
N ASP A 395 -18.06 2.25 21.87
CA ASP A 395 -16.92 3.13 22.04
C ASP A 395 -16.17 3.20 20.71
N PRO A 396 -16.09 4.38 20.06
CA PRO A 396 -15.43 4.52 18.76
C PRO A 396 -13.95 4.12 18.79
N THR A 397 -13.31 4.11 19.97
CA THR A 397 -11.95 3.59 20.13
C THR A 397 -11.87 2.08 19.92
N GLN A 398 -12.92 1.33 20.25
CA GLN A 398 -12.97 -0.13 20.11
C GLN A 398 -12.93 -0.57 18.66
N ASP A 399 -13.63 0.11 17.76
CA ASP A 399 -13.64 -0.21 16.33
C ASP A 399 -12.28 0.06 15.67
N LYS A 400 -11.60 1.15 16.06
CA LYS A 400 -10.22 1.41 15.64
C LYS A 400 -9.27 0.34 16.13
N HIS A 401 -9.34 -0.03 17.40
CA HIS A 401 -8.49 -1.07 17.97
C HIS A 401 -8.72 -2.41 17.28
N LYS A 402 -9.98 -2.74 16.96
CA LYS A 402 -10.32 -3.94 16.21
C LYS A 402 -9.75 -3.89 14.79
N LEU A 403 -9.91 -2.77 14.08
CA LEU A 403 -9.37 -2.61 12.74
C LEU A 403 -7.84 -2.67 12.74
N ALA A 404 -7.16 -2.00 13.67
CA ALA A 404 -5.70 -2.07 13.82
C ALA A 404 -5.21 -3.50 14.09
N ALA A 405 -5.91 -4.25 14.95
CA ALA A 405 -5.59 -5.65 15.22
C ALA A 405 -5.78 -6.54 13.97
N GLU A 406 -6.83 -6.27 13.18
CA GLU A 406 -7.10 -6.98 11.94
C GLU A 406 -6.09 -6.63 10.83
N LEU A 407 -5.57 -5.40 10.80
CA LEU A 407 -4.48 -5.00 9.90
C LEU A 407 -3.14 -5.64 10.31
N GLU A 408 -2.78 -5.61 11.60
CA GLU A 408 -1.59 -6.29 12.13
C GLU A 408 -1.62 -7.79 11.78
N LYS A 409 -2.76 -8.45 11.97
CA LYS A 409 -2.94 -9.87 11.64
C LYS A 409 -2.75 -10.17 10.16
N ARG A 410 -3.05 -9.22 9.27
CA ARG A 410 -2.86 -9.36 7.80
C ARG A 410 -1.43 -9.02 7.40
N TRP A 411 -0.82 -8.06 8.06
CA TRP A 411 0.55 -7.61 7.81
C TRP A 411 1.57 -8.34 8.69
N ARG A 412 1.44 -9.67 8.83
CA ARG A 412 2.26 -10.48 9.78
C ARG A 412 3.77 -10.35 9.60
N TYR A 413 4.21 -9.98 8.40
CA TYR A 413 5.63 -9.81 8.06
C TYR A 413 6.08 -8.34 8.07
N SER A 414 5.17 -7.41 8.34
CA SER A 414 5.48 -6.01 8.59
C SER A 414 6.00 -5.83 10.01
N PRO A 415 6.97 -4.92 10.25
CA PRO A 415 7.44 -4.61 11.59
C PRO A 415 6.46 -3.74 12.41
N LEU A 416 5.35 -3.29 11.81
CA LEU A 416 4.42 -2.36 12.44
C LEU A 416 3.49 -3.07 13.42
N ASP A 417 3.48 -2.63 14.67
CA ASP A 417 2.52 -3.11 15.67
C ASP A 417 1.16 -2.37 15.55
N ARG A 418 0.15 -2.78 16.34
CA ARG A 418 -1.17 -2.14 16.33
C ARG A 418 -1.14 -0.63 16.60
N ARG A 419 -0.24 -0.18 17.49
CA ARG A 419 -0.13 1.23 17.89
C ARG A 419 0.52 2.03 16.76
N ASP A 420 1.56 1.50 16.14
CA ASP A 420 2.22 2.09 14.98
C ASP A 420 1.24 2.22 13.82
N ILE A 421 0.48 1.16 13.52
CA ILE A 421 -0.55 1.19 12.46
C ILE A 421 -1.56 2.30 12.73
N ALA A 422 -2.11 2.38 13.94
CA ALA A 422 -3.07 3.40 14.31
C ALA A 422 -2.47 4.82 14.21
N GLY A 423 -1.25 5.00 14.73
CA GLY A 423 -0.54 6.28 14.69
C GLY A 423 -0.27 6.75 13.26
N ARG A 424 0.25 5.88 12.39
CA ARG A 424 0.55 6.20 10.98
C ARG A 424 -0.71 6.52 10.19
N VAL A 425 -1.84 5.83 10.44
CA VAL A 425 -3.13 6.18 9.81
C VAL A 425 -3.64 7.53 10.31
N GLU A 426 -3.51 7.83 11.61
CA GLU A 426 -3.93 9.12 12.18
C GLU A 426 -3.08 10.31 11.72
N GLN A 427 -1.79 10.07 11.50
CA GLN A 427 -0.85 11.05 10.95
C GLN A 427 -1.00 11.22 9.43
N GLY A 428 -1.75 10.35 8.75
CA GLY A 428 -1.93 10.37 7.30
C GLY A 428 -0.78 9.75 6.52
N GLU A 429 0.14 9.05 7.17
CA GLU A 429 1.23 8.32 6.48
C GLU A 429 0.73 7.05 5.78
N LEU A 430 -0.34 6.44 6.32
CA LEU A 430 -1.05 5.33 5.70
C LEU A 430 -2.42 5.80 5.23
N GLU A 431 -2.58 5.92 3.91
CA GLU A 431 -3.80 6.39 3.29
C GLU A 431 -4.70 5.24 2.86
N GLN A 432 -6.01 5.48 2.97
CA GLN A 432 -7.00 4.50 2.56
C GLN A 432 -7.09 4.41 1.03
N PHE A 433 -6.96 3.19 0.51
CA PHE A 433 -7.20 2.85 -0.89
C PHE A 433 -8.47 2.01 -1.02
N CYS A 434 -9.32 2.33 -1.99
CA CYS A 434 -10.58 1.62 -2.20
C CYS A 434 -10.78 1.21 -3.65
N ILE A 435 -11.23 -0.04 -3.84
CA ILE A 435 -11.64 -0.60 -5.12
C ILE A 435 -13.12 -0.97 -4.99
N GLU A 436 -13.99 -0.28 -5.71
CA GLU A 436 -15.40 -0.64 -5.84
C GLU A 436 -15.53 -1.92 -6.67
N LEU A 437 -16.33 -2.86 -6.16
CA LEU A 437 -16.67 -4.11 -6.82
C LEU A 437 -18.08 -4.01 -7.40
N ASP A 438 -18.20 -4.07 -8.72
CA ASP A 438 -19.50 -4.10 -9.40
C ASP A 438 -19.70 -5.44 -10.15
N SER A 439 -20.63 -6.25 -9.66
CA SER A 439 -21.01 -7.53 -10.28
C SER A 439 -22.27 -7.43 -11.15
N THR A 440 -22.83 -6.22 -11.33
CA THR A 440 -24.08 -5.99 -12.05
C THR A 440 -23.94 -6.46 -13.50
N GLY A 441 -24.85 -7.35 -13.91
CA GLY A 441 -24.84 -7.94 -15.25
C GLY A 441 -23.73 -8.95 -15.52
N GLN A 442 -22.89 -9.31 -14.53
CA GLN A 442 -21.78 -10.25 -14.70
C GLN A 442 -22.10 -11.69 -14.27
N LEU A 443 -23.33 -11.98 -13.82
CA LEU A 443 -23.73 -13.31 -13.33
C LEU A 443 -23.54 -14.40 -14.40
N ALA A 444 -23.93 -14.14 -15.65
CA ALA A 444 -23.81 -15.12 -16.73
C ALA A 444 -22.34 -15.51 -16.98
N LYS A 445 -21.45 -14.51 -17.11
CA LYS A 445 -20.00 -14.74 -17.23
C LYS A 445 -19.44 -15.50 -16.03
N SER A 446 -19.94 -15.18 -14.84
CA SER A 446 -19.50 -15.84 -13.61
C SER A 446 -19.84 -17.32 -13.60
N ILE A 447 -21.06 -17.68 -14.02
CA ILE A 447 -21.53 -19.06 -14.12
C ILE A 447 -20.76 -19.81 -15.21
N ASP A 448 -20.57 -19.20 -16.38
CA ASP A 448 -19.86 -19.83 -17.49
C ASP A 448 -18.41 -20.14 -17.12
N PHE A 449 -17.74 -19.23 -16.42
CA PHE A 449 -16.38 -19.45 -15.92
C PHE A 449 -16.29 -20.55 -14.85
N VAL A 450 -17.28 -20.67 -13.95
CA VAL A 450 -17.25 -21.78 -12.97
C VAL A 450 -17.53 -23.13 -13.63
N LYS A 451 -18.37 -23.16 -14.68
CA LYS A 451 -18.57 -24.39 -15.46
C LYS A 451 -17.27 -24.83 -16.13
N THR A 452 -16.46 -23.90 -16.68
CA THR A 452 -15.15 -24.24 -17.25
C THR A 452 -14.18 -24.74 -16.19
N LEU A 453 -14.28 -24.24 -14.95
CA LEU A 453 -13.52 -24.77 -13.81
C LEU A 453 -13.94 -26.18 -13.39
N GLY A 454 -15.10 -26.71 -13.82
CA GLY A 454 -15.62 -28.00 -13.37
C GLY A 454 -15.85 -28.06 -11.86
N GLY A 455 -16.25 -26.94 -11.25
CA GLY A 455 -16.53 -26.83 -9.81
C GLY A 455 -18.03 -26.76 -9.52
N GLU A 456 -18.43 -27.26 -8.35
CA GLU A 456 -19.74 -26.92 -7.78
C GLU A 456 -19.76 -25.46 -7.33
N TYR A 457 -20.90 -24.82 -7.46
CA TYR A 457 -21.09 -23.44 -7.05
C TYR A 457 -22.40 -23.24 -6.32
N ARG A 458 -22.40 -22.25 -5.43
CA ARG A 458 -23.60 -21.77 -4.75
C ARG A 458 -23.98 -20.40 -5.29
N LEU A 459 -25.24 -20.27 -5.71
CA LEU A 459 -25.84 -18.98 -5.96
C LEU A 459 -26.28 -18.41 -4.61
N LYS A 460 -26.00 -17.13 -4.36
CA LYS A 460 -26.65 -16.43 -3.25
C LYS A 460 -28.08 -16.13 -3.68
N ASP A 461 -29.06 -16.62 -2.93
CA ASP A 461 -30.43 -16.12 -3.08
C ASP A 461 -30.45 -14.64 -2.70
N GLY A 462 -31.34 -13.85 -3.30
CA GLY A 462 -31.43 -12.41 -3.06
C GLY A 462 -31.61 -12.00 -1.59
N ASP A 463 -31.99 -12.94 -0.72
CA ASP A 463 -32.10 -12.76 0.73
C ASP A 463 -30.79 -13.03 1.51
N GLY A 464 -29.67 -13.27 0.82
CA GLY A 464 -28.37 -13.55 1.44
C GLY A 464 -28.28 -14.89 2.17
N LYS A 465 -29.31 -15.74 2.09
CA LYS A 465 -29.23 -17.14 2.51
C LYS A 465 -28.69 -17.95 1.34
N ALA A 466 -27.72 -18.81 1.62
CA ALA A 466 -27.26 -19.78 0.64
C ALA A 466 -28.42 -20.76 0.38
N ALA A 467 -28.88 -20.87 -0.87
CA ALA A 467 -29.68 -22.01 -1.30
C ALA A 467 -28.85 -23.27 -1.02
N ALA A 468 -29.41 -24.20 -0.24
CA ALA A 468 -28.75 -25.43 0.17
C ALA A 468 -28.59 -26.40 -1.00
#